data_AF-A0A1G8M8C5-F1
#
_entry.id   AF-A0A1G8M8C5-F1
#
_cell.length_a   1.000
_cell.length_b   1.000
_cell.length_c   1.000
_cell.angle_alpha   90.00
_cell.angle_beta   90.00
_cell.angle_gamma   90.00
#
_symmetry.space_group_name_H-M   'P 1'
#
loop_
_entity.id
_entity.type
_entity.pdbx_description
1 polymer ?
#
loop_
_entity_poly.entity_id
_entity_poly.type
_entity_poly.pdbx_seq_one_letter_code
_entity_poly.pdbx_strand_id
1 'polypeptide(L)' 'MKNRKLKVRLGYYDLPATTERARSATYISNPKVPFILLKGYWLERANFLIDTPLDVCVQENRLIITVADANGIRDRPA' A
#
# COMPACT_ATOMS: atom_id res chain seq x y z
N MET A 1 -21.07 -6.47 12.45
CA MET A 1 -20.05 -6.04 11.45
C MET A 1 -20.41 -6.69 10.11
N LYS A 2 -20.32 -5.97 8.97
CA LYS A 2 -20.58 -6.57 7.65
C LYS A 2 -19.26 -6.92 7.00
N ASN A 3 -18.97 -8.21 6.84
CA ASN A 3 -17.80 -8.68 6.11
C ASN A 3 -18.00 -8.39 4.63
N ARG A 4 -17.04 -7.70 4.01
CA ARG A 4 -17.06 -7.37 2.59
C ARG A 4 -15.91 -8.09 1.91
N LYS A 5 -16.19 -8.70 0.76
CA LYS A 5 -15.16 -9.33 -0.07
C LYS A 5 -14.56 -8.29 -1.01
N LEU A 6 -13.24 -8.19 -1.02
CA LEU A 6 -12.49 -7.42 -2.00
C LEU A 6 -12.07 -8.31 -3.16
N LYS A 7 -11.90 -7.71 -4.34
CA LYS A 7 -11.40 -8.39 -5.53
C LYS A 7 -10.03 -7.81 -5.89
N VAL A 8 -9.06 -8.68 -6.16
CA VAL A 8 -7.77 -8.29 -6.75
C VAL A 8 -8.03 -7.86 -8.20
N ARG A 9 -7.53 -6.68 -8.55
CA ARG A 9 -7.66 -6.05 -9.87
C ARG A 9 -6.31 -5.93 -10.52
N LEU A 10 -6.34 -5.77 -11.85
CA LEU A 10 -5.18 -5.35 -12.62
C LEU A 10 -4.90 -3.86 -12.36
N GLY A 11 -3.67 -3.56 -11.97
CA GLY A 11 -3.13 -2.21 -11.87
C GLY A 11 -1.78 -2.09 -12.58
N TYR A 12 -1.17 -0.92 -12.46
CA TYR A 12 0.14 -0.58 -13.00
C TYR A 12 0.88 0.25 -11.94
N TYR A 13 2.22 0.19 -11.92
CA TYR A 13 2.99 1.10 -11.07
C TYR A 13 2.85 2.55 -11.55
N ASP A 14 2.76 3.48 -10.60
CA ASP A 14 2.94 4.91 -10.87
C ASP A 14 4.42 5.16 -11.13
N LEU A 15 4.82 5.13 -12.40
CA LEU A 15 6.18 5.47 -12.80
C LEU A 15 6.29 6.99 -12.91
N PRO A 16 7.16 7.66 -12.12
CA PRO A 16 7.41 9.07 -12.31
C PRO A 16 8.05 9.31 -13.68
N ALA A 17 7.45 10.22 -14.45
CA ALA A 17 7.87 10.61 -15.80
C ALA A 17 9.29 11.20 -15.89
N THR A 18 9.98 11.35 -14.76
CA THR A 18 11.27 12.02 -14.62
C THR A 18 12.48 11.08 -14.57
N THR A 19 12.28 9.76 -14.48
CA THR A 19 13.42 8.83 -14.57
C THR A 19 13.92 8.77 -16.01
N GLU A 20 15.24 8.81 -16.23
CA GLU A 20 15.83 8.65 -17.57
C GLU A 20 15.35 7.37 -18.28
N ARG A 21 15.00 6.34 -17.49
CA ARG A 21 14.29 5.14 -17.94
C ARG A 21 12.98 5.41 -18.68
N ALA A 22 12.20 6.43 -18.30
CA ALA A 22 10.95 6.78 -18.96
C ALA A 22 11.17 7.47 -20.32
N ARG A 23 12.32 8.15 -20.52
CA ARG A 23 12.67 8.85 -21.77
C ARG A 23 13.34 7.94 -22.80
N SER A 24 14.09 6.93 -22.35
CA SER A 24 14.73 5.93 -23.23
C SER A 24 13.83 4.71 -23.51
N ALA A 25 12.67 4.62 -22.87
CA ALA A 25 11.73 3.52 -23.02
C ALA A 25 10.60 3.86 -23.99
N THR A 26 10.91 3.92 -25.28
CA THR A 26 9.88 3.85 -26.32
C THR A 26 9.13 2.51 -26.33
N TYR A 27 9.52 1.54 -25.48
CA TYR A 27 8.98 0.17 -25.46
C TYR A 27 8.90 -0.53 -24.09
N ILE A 28 9.03 0.16 -22.96
CA ILE A 28 8.81 -0.51 -21.66
C ILE A 28 7.33 -0.38 -21.31
N SER A 29 6.55 -1.40 -21.67
CA SER A 29 5.18 -1.53 -21.19
C SER A 29 5.17 -1.50 -19.66
N ASN A 30 4.40 -0.60 -19.06
CA ASN A 30 4.29 -0.52 -17.60
C ASN A 30 3.91 -1.90 -17.05
N PRO A 31 4.68 -2.46 -16.09
CA PRO A 31 4.39 -3.78 -15.56
C PRO A 31 2.98 -3.85 -14.99
N LYS A 32 2.25 -4.87 -15.40
CA LYS A 32 0.93 -5.23 -14.84
C LYS A 32 1.13 -5.77 -13.42
N VAL A 33 0.41 -5.23 -12.45
CA VAL A 33 0.52 -5.63 -11.04
C VAL A 33 -0.83 -5.90 -10.39
N PRO A 34 -0.90 -6.78 -9.37
CA PRO A 34 -2.11 -6.97 -8.58
C PRO A 34 -2.36 -5.74 -7.70
N PHE A 35 -3.61 -5.30 -7.62
CA PHE A 35 -4.02 -4.15 -6.82
C PHE A 35 -5.39 -4.36 -6.15
N ILE A 36 -5.58 -3.78 -4.96
CA ILE A 36 -6.83 -3.82 -4.20
C ILE A 36 -7.27 -2.39 -3.88
N LEU A 37 -8.54 -2.09 -4.15
CA LEU A 37 -9.15 -0.79 -3.81
C LEU A 37 -9.73 -0.81 -2.40
N LEU A 38 -9.05 -0.16 -1.45
CA LEU A 38 -9.59 0.15 -0.13
C LEU A 38 -10.46 1.42 -0.21
N LYS A 39 -11.63 1.40 0.42
CA LYS A 39 -12.55 2.55 0.42
C LYS A 39 -12.21 3.49 1.57
N GLY A 40 -12.16 4.80 1.31
CA GLY A 40 -11.87 5.83 2.32
C GLY A 40 -12.73 5.69 3.58
N TYR A 41 -14.05 5.55 3.44
CA TYR A 41 -14.93 5.34 4.60
C TYR A 41 -14.70 4.01 5.35
N TRP A 42 -14.02 3.01 4.78
CA TRP A 42 -13.57 1.83 5.55
C TRP A 42 -12.33 2.15 6.38
N LEU A 43 -11.41 2.91 5.79
CA LEU A 43 -10.19 3.39 6.44
C LEU A 43 -10.54 4.31 7.62
N GLU A 44 -11.39 5.31 7.40
CA GLU A 44 -11.87 6.23 8.45
C GLU A 44 -12.53 5.48 9.61
N ARG A 45 -13.41 4.53 9.32
CA ARG A 45 -14.08 3.70 10.34
C ARG A 45 -13.13 2.79 11.12
N ALA A 46 -11.94 2.52 10.58
CA ALA A 46 -10.90 1.73 11.21
C ALA A 46 -9.74 2.61 11.76
N ASN A 47 -9.95 3.93 11.86
CA ASN A 47 -8.99 4.91 12.38
C ASN A 47 -7.71 5.08 11.54
N PHE A 48 -7.77 4.74 10.25
CA PHE A 48 -6.73 5.07 9.27
C PHE A 48 -7.03 6.47 8.72
N LEU A 49 -6.66 7.50 9.48
CA LEU A 49 -6.88 8.89 9.10
C LEU A 49 -5.79 9.39 8.15
N ILE A 50 -6.06 10.50 7.47
CA ILE A 50 -5.06 11.18 6.62
C ILE A 50 -3.82 11.50 7.47
N ASP A 51 -2.64 11.31 6.88
CA ASP A 51 -1.32 11.50 7.52
C ASP A 51 -1.03 10.58 8.72
N THR A 52 -1.87 9.59 9.00
CA THR A 52 -1.58 8.57 10.03
C THR A 52 -0.50 7.62 9.51
N PRO A 53 0.65 7.48 10.18
CA PRO A 53 1.68 6.52 9.77
C PRO A 53 1.16 5.10 9.93
N LEU A 54 1.47 4.23 8.97
CA LEU A 54 0.99 2.84 8.93
C LEU A 54 2.14 1.86 8.85
N ASP A 55 2.00 0.74 9.55
CA ASP A 55 2.87 -0.42 9.39
C ASP A 55 2.21 -1.45 8.47
N VAL A 56 3.02 -2.05 7.59
CA VAL A 56 2.56 -3.08 6.64
C VAL A 56 3.44 -4.32 6.78
N CYS A 57 2.81 -5.43 7.15
CA CYS A 57 3.46 -6.75 7.19
C CYS A 57 2.89 -7.64 6.08
N VAL A 58 3.78 -8.20 5.26
CA VAL A 58 3.45 -9.13 4.18
C VAL A 58 3.86 -10.54 4.61
N GLN A 59 2.89 -11.46 4.61
CA GLN A 59 3.09 -12.88 4.90
C GLN A 59 2.46 -13.71 3.78
N GLU A 60 2.74 -15.02 3.77
CA GLU A 60 2.10 -15.92 2.81
C GLU A 60 0.57 -15.83 2.93
N ASN A 61 -0.09 -15.49 1.81
CA ASN A 61 -1.54 -15.31 1.69
C ASN A 61 -2.17 -14.27 2.65
N ARG A 62 -1.37 -13.37 3.24
CA ARG A 62 -1.86 -12.40 4.22
C ARG A 62 -1.15 -11.06 4.11
N LEU A 63 -1.94 -10.00 4.11
CA LEU A 63 -1.48 -8.61 4.26
C LEU A 63 -2.06 -8.06 5.56
N ILE A 64 -1.20 -7.61 6.46
CA ILE A 64 -1.59 -6.99 7.73
C ILE A 64 -1.22 -5.51 7.62
N ILE A 65 -2.20 -4.64 7.83
CA ILE A 65 -2.02 -3.19 7.85
C ILE A 65 -2.48 -2.70 9.20
N THR A 66 -1.62 -1.99 9.92
CA THR A 66 -1.90 -1.44 11.25
C THR A 66 -1.52 0.04 11.28
N VAL A 67 -2.18 0.81 12.14
CA VAL A 67 -1.69 2.15 12.48
C VAL A 67 -0.37 1.97 13.23
N ALA A 68 0.66 2.71 12.83
CA ALA A 68 1.94 2.68 13.50
C ALA A 68 1.80 3.38 14.86
N ASP A 69 2.19 2.68 15.93
CA ASP A 69 2.24 3.28 17.25
C ASP A 69 3.39 4.28 17.31
N ALA A 70 3.14 5.49 17.83
CA ALA A 70 4.17 6.51 18.05
C ALA A 70 5.32 6.07 19.00
N ASN A 71 5.24 4.87 19.58
CA ASN A 71 6.20 4.30 20.53
C ASN A 71 7.23 3.34 19.90
N GLY A 72 7.22 3.10 18.59
CA GLY A 72 8.13 2.16 17.91
C GLY A 72 9.64 2.51 17.90
N ILE A 73 10.07 3.58 18.59
CA ILE A 73 11.49 3.98 18.70
C ILE A 73 12.15 3.48 20.00
N ARG A 74 11.42 2.85 20.94
CA ARG A 74 11.97 2.60 22.30
C ARG A 74 12.55 1.22 22.61
N ASP A 75 12.42 0.22 21.74
CA ASP A 75 13.01 -1.10 21.99
C ASP A 75 14.14 -1.43 21.00
N ARG A 76 15.32 -0.89 21.27
CA ARG A 76 16.59 -1.47 20.79
C ARG A 76 17.52 -1.62 22.01
N PRO A 77 17.80 -2.85 22.49
CA PRO A 77 18.82 -3.04 23.52
C PRO A 77 20.22 -2.75 22.94
N ALA A 78 21.08 -2.23 23.82
CA ALA A 78 22.46 -1.84 23.57
C ALA A 78 23.37 -3.03 23.20
#